data_AF-A0A6V7L2P7-F1
#
_entry.id   AF-A0A6V7L2P7-F1
#
_cell.length_a   1.000
_cell.length_b   1.000
_cell.length_c   1.000
_cell.angle_alpha   90.00
_cell.angle_beta   90.00
_cell.angle_gamma   90.00
#
_symmetry.space_group_name_H-M   'P 1'
#
loop_
_entity.id
_entity.type
_entity.pdbx_description
1 polymer ?
#
loop_
_entity_poly.entity_id
_entity_poly.type
_entity_poly.pdbx_seq_one_letter_code
_entity_poly.pdbx_strand_id
1 'polypeptide(L)' 'SLLDEPNPNSPANSLAAQLYQENKREYEKRVATVVEQSWLNFQESHVDDAR' A
#
# COMPACT_ATOMS: atom_id res chain seq x y z
N SER A 1 11.38 5.17 -13.03
CA SER A 1 10.33 4.45 -12.28
C SER A 1 10.44 4.91 -10.85
N LEU A 2 9.42 5.58 -10.32
CA LEU A 2 9.36 6.05 -8.92
C LEU A 2 8.69 4.99 -8.01
N LEU A 3 8.73 3.73 -8.47
CA LEU A 3 8.21 2.55 -7.77
C LEU A 3 9.33 1.71 -7.15
N ASP A 4 10.57 1.83 -7.65
CA ASP A 4 11.70 0.98 -7.23
C ASP A 4 12.61 1.65 -6.18
N GLU A 5 12.53 2.96 -6.01
CA GLU A 5 13.37 3.74 -5.10
C GLU A 5 12.53 4.78 -4.34
N PRO A 6 11.93 4.45 -3.19
CA PRO A 6 11.26 5.45 -2.37
C PRO A 6 12.32 6.47 -1.91
N ASN A 7 12.14 7.74 -2.28
CA ASN A 7 13.08 8.81 -1.97
C ASN A 7 13.35 8.89 -0.45
N PRO A 8 14.55 8.54 0.03
CA PRO A 8 14.86 8.52 1.45
C PRO A 8 14.95 9.92 2.08
N ASN A 9 15.10 10.97 1.25
CA ASN A 9 15.13 12.37 1.71
C ASN A 9 13.74 12.98 1.89
N SER A 10 12.70 12.32 1.40
CA SER A 10 11.31 12.74 1.59
C SER A 10 10.40 11.52 1.45
N PRO A 11 10.20 10.75 2.53
CA PRO A 11 9.24 9.67 2.49
C PRO A 11 7.87 10.31 2.25
N ALA A 12 7.24 10.02 1.11
CA ALA A 12 5.87 10.48 0.81
C ALA A 12 4.88 10.09 1.92
N ASN A 13 5.24 9.09 2.73
CA ASN A 13 4.58 8.72 3.97
C ASN A 13 5.63 8.48 5.07
N SER A 14 5.88 9.51 5.89
CA SER A 14 6.81 9.44 7.03
C SER A 14 6.42 8.36 8.05
N LEU A 15 5.12 8.10 8.22
CA LEU A 15 4.62 7.05 9.12
C LEU A 15 4.98 5.65 8.61
N ALA A 16 4.88 5.42 7.30
CA ALA A 16 5.29 4.16 6.67
C ALA A 16 6.80 3.91 6.81
N ALA A 17 7.62 4.95 6.61
CA ALA A 17 9.07 4.86 6.76
C ALA A 17 9.49 4.54 8.22
N GLN A 18 8.83 5.18 9.19
CA GLN A 18 9.06 4.91 10.61
C GLN A 18 8.65 3.47 10.97
N LEU A 19 7.46 3.03 10.55
CA LEU A 19 6.99 1.65 10.78
C LEU A 19 7.91 0.62 10.13
N TYR A 20 8.47 0.89 8.95
CA TYR A 20 9.40 -0.04 8.29
C TYR A 20 10.70 -0.22 9.10
N GLN A 21 11.20 0.85 9.74
CA GLN A 21 12.41 0.81 10.57
C GLN A 21 12.16 0.23 11.96
N GLU A 22 11.05 0.59 12.60
CA GLU A 22 10.74 0.19 13.99
C GLU A 22 10.02 -1.16 14.07
N ASN A 23 9.18 -1.50 13.09
CA ASN A 23 8.36 -2.71 13.09
C ASN A 23 7.98 -3.17 11.66
N LYS A 24 8.99 -3.70 10.96
CA LYS A 24 8.85 -4.19 9.58
C LYS A 24 7.69 -5.17 9.37
N ARG A 25 7.42 -6.06 10.34
CA ARG A 25 6.35 -7.06 10.25
C ARG A 25 4.96 -6.43 10.20
N GLU A 26 4.74 -5.39 11.00
CA GLU A 26 3.47 -4.65 11.00
C GLU A 26 3.31 -3.84 9.71
N TYR A 27 4.39 -3.25 9.20
CA TYR A 27 4.38 -2.59 7.89
C TYR A 27 3.97 -3.55 6.77
N GLU A 28 4.59 -4.73 6.70
CA GLU A 28 4.28 -5.74 5.68
C GLU A 28 2.81 -6.19 5.75
N LYS A 29 2.27 -6.37 6.96
CA LYS A 29 0.86 -6.72 7.16
C LYS A 29 -0.07 -5.63 6.62
N ARG A 30 0.21 -4.36 6.92
CA ARG A 30 -0.58 -3.23 6.43
C ARG A 30 -0.52 -3.11 4.91
N VAL A 31 0.65 -3.30 4.31
CA VAL A 31 0.81 -3.31 2.86
C VAL A 31 0.00 -4.44 2.22
N ALA A 32 0.09 -5.65 2.77
CA ALA A 32 -0.69 -6.79 2.28
C ALA A 32 -2.20 -6.52 2.33
N THR A 33 -2.71 -5.99 3.44
CA THR A 33 -4.13 -5.62 3.57
C THR A 33 -4.55 -4.57 2.54
N VAL A 34 -3.74 -3.53 2.32
CA VAL A 34 -4.04 -2.48 1.32
C VAL A 34 -4.06 -3.06 -0.09
N VAL A 35 -3.14 -3.96 -0.42
CA VAL A 35 -3.10 -4.64 -1.72
C VAL A 35 -4.33 -5.53 -1.92
N GLU A 36 -4.67 -6.37 -0.94
CA GLU A 36 -5.87 -7.22 -0.99
C GLU A 36 -7.14 -6.39 -1.16
N GLN A 37 -7.28 -5.30 -0.39
CA GLN A 37 -8.42 -4.38 -0.52
C GLN A 37 -8.45 -3.70 -1.89
N SER A 38 -7.30 -3.34 -2.46
CA SER A 38 -7.25 -2.77 -3.82
C SER A 38 -7.72 -3.77 -4.88
N TRP A 39 -7.45 -5.07 -4.71
CA TRP A 39 -7.92 -6.11 -5.62
C TRP A 39 -9.42 -6.35 -5.47
N LEU A 40 -9.93 -6.38 -4.24
CA LEU A 40 -11.36 -6.53 -3.95
C LEU A 40 -12.17 -5.34 -4.48
N ASN A 41 -11.72 -4.10 -4.21
CA ASN A 41 -12.37 -2.90 -4.74
C ASN A 41 -12.35 -2.86 -6.28
N PHE A 42 -11.28 -3.36 -6.91
CA PHE A 42 -11.24 -3.49 -8.36
C PHE A 42 -12.27 -4.51 -8.87
N GLN A 43 -12.50 -5.62 -8.17
CA GLN A 43 -13.54 -6.57 -8.55
C GLN A 43 -14.95 -6.03 -8.33
N GLU A 44 -15.20 -5.34 -7.21
CA GLU A 44 -16.53 -4.79 -6.88
C GLU A 44 -16.95 -3.68 -7.85
N SER A 45 -16.02 -2.77 -8.20
CA SER A 45 -16.27 -1.71 -9.20
C SER A 45 -16.63 -2.23 -10.59
N HIS A 46 -16.17 -3.41 -11.01
CA HIS A 46 -16.53 -4.00 -12.30
C HIS A 46 -17.87 -4.75 -12.28
N VAL A 47 -18.40 -5.08 -11.10
CA VAL A 47 -19.71 -5.72 -10.96
C VAL A 47 -20.83 -4.68 -10.98
N ASP A 48 -20.58 -3.49 -10.43
CA ASP A 48 -21.55 -2.38 -10.44
C ASP A 48 -21.72 -1.73 -11.82
N ASP A 49 -20.67 -1.66 -12.65
CA ASP A 49 -20.75 -1.14 -14.03
C ASP A 49 -21.49 -2.10 -15.00
N ALA A 50 -21.68 -3.36 -14.58
CA ALA A 50 -22.35 -4.40 -15.38
C ALA A 50 -23.86 -4.52 -15.12
N ARG A 51 -24.46 -3.63 -14.32
CA ARG A 51 -25.85 -3.72 -13.84
C ARG A 51 -26.80 -2.66 -14.40
#